data_AF-K1T530-F1
#
_entry.id   AF-K1T530-F1
#
_cell.length_a   1.000
_cell.length_b   1.000
_cell.length_c   1.000
_cell.angle_alpha   90.00
_cell.angle_beta   90.00
_cell.angle_gamma   90.00
#
_symmetry.space_group_name_H-M   'P 1'
#
loop_
_entity.id
_entity.type
_entity.pdbx_description
1 polymer ?
#
loop_
_entity_poly.entity_id
_entity_poly.type
_entity_poly.pdbx_seq_one_letter_code
_entity_poly.pdbx_strand_id
1 'polypeptide(L)'
;VKEIYERVCSYLRIGIGDGGGCSYLFNLHDFCARERLWSGTVQSALRLLQQNGYLTLTDAQDNPARIMFCISRDELYKLRIRRDDLDPFIRTLLRLYNGVFTEFRPIDEGELAAWSGYTVDRVRELLKLLWQLRVIRYIPLNRSPILYLNEERLPRADLYIAPETYRR
;
A
#
# COMPACT_ATOMS: atom_id res chain seq x y z
N VAL A 1 5.99 23.74 -9.65
CA VAL A 1 5.15 23.03 -8.65
C VAL A 1 3.65 23.15 -8.96
N LYS A 2 3.09 24.37 -9.09
CA LYS A 2 1.65 24.57 -9.40
C LYS A 2 1.19 23.84 -10.68
N GLU A 3 1.99 23.87 -11.74
CA GLU A 3 1.69 23.14 -12.98
C GLU A 3 1.71 21.61 -12.80
N ILE A 4 2.66 21.08 -12.01
CA ILE A 4 2.76 19.65 -11.73
C ILE A 4 1.53 19.18 -10.92
N TYR A 5 1.08 19.98 -9.94
CA TYR A 5 -0.15 19.70 -9.20
C TYR A 5 -1.37 19.60 -10.13
N GLU A 6 -1.54 20.56 -11.03
CA GLU A 6 -2.67 20.53 -11.99
C GLU A 6 -2.63 19.31 -12.91
N ARG A 7 -1.43 18.95 -13.40
CA ARG A 7 -1.22 17.75 -14.24
C ARG A 7 -1.50 16.46 -13.46
N VAL A 8 -1.09 16.37 -12.19
CA VAL A 8 -1.40 15.23 -11.31
C VAL A 8 -2.91 15.10 -11.09
N CYS A 9 -3.59 16.19 -10.73
CA CYS A 9 -5.03 16.16 -10.54
C CYS A 9 -5.81 15.86 -11.84
N SER A 10 -5.30 16.32 -13.00
CA SER A 10 -5.84 15.97 -14.31
C SER A 10 -5.64 14.47 -14.63
N TYR A 11 -4.46 13.93 -14.34
CA TYR A 11 -4.14 12.51 -14.50
C TYR A 11 -5.07 11.62 -13.65
N LEU A 12 -5.34 12.02 -12.41
CA LEU A 12 -6.25 11.35 -11.49
C LEU A 12 -7.74 11.65 -11.76
N ARG A 13 -8.05 12.54 -12.72
CA ARG A 13 -9.40 13.00 -13.07
C ARG A 13 -10.21 13.56 -11.89
N ILE A 14 -9.55 14.27 -10.99
CA ILE A 14 -10.20 14.88 -9.81
C ILE A 14 -10.80 16.22 -10.21
N GLY A 15 -12.08 16.45 -9.90
CA GLY A 15 -12.75 17.74 -10.12
C GLY A 15 -12.22 18.83 -9.19
N ILE A 16 -12.31 20.11 -9.58
CA ILE A 16 -11.99 21.23 -8.68
C ILE A 16 -13.04 21.26 -7.56
N GLY A 17 -12.60 21.37 -6.30
CA GLY A 17 -13.49 21.27 -5.12
C GLY A 17 -13.88 19.84 -4.74
N ASP A 18 -13.27 18.83 -5.36
CA ASP A 18 -13.51 17.41 -5.08
C ASP A 18 -12.22 16.70 -4.63
N GLY A 19 -12.35 15.50 -4.05
CA GLY A 19 -11.22 14.64 -3.71
C GLY A 19 -10.59 14.87 -2.33
N GLY A 20 -11.10 15.80 -1.51
CA GLY A 20 -10.63 15.96 -0.13
C GLY A 20 -10.85 14.69 0.69
N GLY A 21 -9.80 14.18 1.32
CA GLY A 21 -9.83 12.95 2.11
C GLY A 21 -9.88 11.65 1.27
N CYS A 22 -9.66 11.74 -0.04
CA CYS A 22 -9.68 10.59 -0.93
C CYS A 22 -8.27 10.09 -1.26
N SER A 23 -8.14 8.75 -1.32
CA SER A 23 -6.93 8.02 -1.71
C SER A 23 -7.01 7.62 -3.18
N TYR A 24 -6.03 7.99 -3.98
CA TYR A 24 -5.95 7.61 -5.38
C TYR A 24 -4.68 6.81 -5.68
N LEU A 25 -4.79 5.83 -6.59
CA LEU A 25 -3.62 5.08 -7.07
C LEU A 25 -2.80 5.99 -8.00
N PHE A 26 -1.57 6.31 -7.60
CA PHE A 26 -0.69 7.19 -8.34
C PHE A 26 0.62 6.49 -8.66
N ASN A 27 0.82 6.12 -9.93
CA ASN A 27 2.10 5.57 -10.37
C ASN A 27 2.98 6.70 -10.92
N LEU A 28 3.99 7.09 -10.15
CA LEU A 28 4.95 8.13 -10.54
C LEU A 28 5.62 7.82 -11.88
N HIS A 29 5.95 6.55 -12.15
CA HIS A 29 6.63 6.15 -13.37
C HIS A 29 5.72 6.29 -14.60
N ASP A 30 4.46 5.88 -14.48
CA ASP A 30 3.44 6.04 -15.54
C ASP A 30 3.15 7.52 -15.81
N PHE A 31 2.98 8.31 -14.75
CA PHE A 31 2.78 9.76 -14.85
C PHE A 31 3.97 10.45 -15.53
N CYS A 32 5.20 10.10 -15.14
CA CYS A 32 6.44 10.61 -15.71
C CYS A 32 6.54 10.26 -17.21
N ALA A 33 6.20 9.03 -17.59
CA ALA A 33 6.21 8.56 -18.97
C ALA A 33 5.14 9.26 -19.84
N ARG A 34 3.93 9.46 -19.29
CA ARG A 34 2.80 10.08 -19.99
C ARG A 34 2.99 11.59 -20.18
N GLU A 35 3.42 12.28 -19.14
CA GLU A 35 3.59 13.74 -19.17
C GLU A 35 4.96 14.18 -19.74
N ARG A 36 5.85 13.21 -20.03
CA ARG A 36 7.24 13.41 -20.48
C ARG A 36 8.02 14.36 -19.56
N LEU A 37 7.79 14.24 -18.26
CA LEU A 37 8.46 15.05 -17.24
C LEU A 37 9.65 14.29 -16.65
N TRP A 38 10.64 15.00 -16.10
CA TRP A 38 11.74 14.35 -15.40
C TRP A 38 11.29 13.88 -14.01
N SER A 39 11.51 12.59 -13.70
CA SER A 39 11.01 11.95 -12.47
C SER A 39 11.46 12.67 -11.20
N GLY A 40 12.70 13.15 -11.14
CA GLY A 40 13.18 13.87 -9.96
C GLY A 40 12.56 15.26 -9.78
N THR A 41 12.17 15.96 -10.86
CA THR A 41 11.45 17.24 -10.75
C THR A 41 10.03 17.01 -10.23
N VAL A 42 9.38 15.93 -10.67
CA VAL A 42 8.05 15.54 -10.20
C VAL A 42 8.12 15.12 -8.72
N GLN A 43 9.11 14.31 -8.33
CA GLN A 43 9.31 13.94 -6.92
C GLN A 43 9.56 15.14 -6.02
N SER A 44 10.44 16.06 -6.42
CA SER A 44 10.69 17.28 -5.64
C SER A 44 9.44 18.14 -5.52
N ALA A 45 8.66 18.29 -6.60
CA ALA A 45 7.41 19.02 -6.55
C ALA A 45 6.35 18.34 -5.66
N LEU A 46 6.21 17.02 -5.71
CA LEU A 46 5.31 16.26 -4.84
C LEU A 46 5.72 16.37 -3.37
N ARG A 47 7.03 16.32 -3.07
CA ARG A 47 7.54 16.56 -1.71
C ARG A 47 7.21 17.96 -1.20
N LEU A 48 7.34 18.98 -2.04
CA LEU A 48 6.97 20.35 -1.67
C LEU A 48 5.46 20.45 -1.38
N LEU A 49 4.62 19.83 -2.20
CA LEU A 49 3.17 19.79 -1.99
C LEU A 49 2.81 19.04 -0.70
N GLN A 50 3.56 17.99 -0.37
CA GLN A 50 3.41 17.24 0.88
C GLN A 50 3.85 18.01 2.12
N GLN A 51 4.94 18.76 2.03
CA GLN A 51 5.38 19.64 3.13
C GLN A 51 4.39 20.78 3.40
N ASN A 52 3.67 21.24 2.37
CA ASN A 52 2.62 22.25 2.51
C ASN A 52 1.26 21.66 2.92
N GLY A 53 1.16 20.34 3.10
CA GLY A 53 -0.07 19.69 3.58
C GLY A 53 -1.13 19.43 2.51
N TYR A 54 -0.92 19.80 1.25
CA TYR A 54 -1.94 19.62 0.20
C TYR A 54 -2.20 18.16 -0.18
N LEU A 55 -1.15 17.35 -0.23
CA LEU A 55 -1.23 15.93 -0.60
C LEU A 55 -0.21 15.12 0.18
N THR A 56 -0.52 13.86 0.46
CA THR A 56 0.41 12.93 1.07
C THR A 56 0.68 11.82 0.06
N LEU A 57 1.91 11.77 -0.44
CA LEU A 57 2.36 10.63 -1.23
C LEU A 57 2.75 9.53 -0.24
N THR A 58 1.94 8.47 -0.15
CA THR A 58 2.36 7.25 0.52
C THR A 58 3.28 6.50 -0.43
N ASP A 59 4.56 6.41 -0.06
CA ASP A 59 5.55 5.70 -0.85
C ASP A 59 5.13 4.24 -1.03
N ALA A 60 5.37 3.66 -2.20
CA ALA A 60 5.00 2.28 -2.52
C ALA A 60 5.64 1.24 -1.58
N GLN A 61 6.59 1.66 -0.74
CA GLN A 61 7.23 0.83 0.27
C GLN A 61 6.39 0.50 1.50
N ASP A 62 5.32 1.24 1.81
CA ASP A 62 4.68 1.11 3.14
C ASP A 62 3.25 0.53 3.12
N ASN A 63 2.91 -0.28 2.11
CA ASN A 63 1.75 -1.17 2.21
C ASN A 63 2.21 -2.62 2.33
N PRO A 64 2.70 -3.03 3.53
CA PRO A 64 2.97 -4.44 3.81
C PRO A 64 1.71 -5.25 3.52
N ALA A 65 1.88 -6.46 2.98
CA ALA A 65 0.77 -7.35 2.74
C ALA A 65 0.02 -7.54 4.06
N ARG A 66 -1.31 -7.57 4.06
CA ARG A 66 -2.08 -7.71 5.31
C ARG A 66 -2.81 -9.03 5.31
N ILE A 67 -2.83 -9.67 6.46
CA ILE A 67 -3.63 -10.88 6.66
C ILE A 67 -4.55 -10.75 7.86
N MET A 68 -5.66 -11.48 7.79
CA MET A 68 -6.53 -11.73 8.93
C MET A 68 -7.02 -13.17 8.84
N PHE A 69 -6.93 -13.94 9.92
CA PHE A 69 -7.56 -15.25 9.99
C PHE A 69 -9.08 -15.07 10.12
N CYS A 70 -9.82 -15.72 9.23
CA CYS A 70 -11.27 -15.68 9.22
C CYS A 70 -11.92 -16.93 9.85
N ILE A 71 -11.10 -17.89 10.28
CA ILE A 71 -11.55 -19.18 10.81
C ILE A 71 -11.32 -19.31 12.32
N SER A 72 -12.17 -20.11 12.95
CA SER A 72 -12.03 -20.50 14.35
C SER A 72 -10.92 -21.54 14.55
N ARG A 73 -10.43 -21.67 15.78
CA ARG A 73 -9.38 -22.64 16.16
C ARG A 73 -9.74 -24.09 15.79
N ASP A 74 -11.03 -24.44 15.83
CA ASP A 74 -11.55 -25.77 15.49
C ASP A 74 -11.37 -26.11 14.00
N GLU A 75 -11.70 -25.16 13.12
CA GLU A 75 -11.49 -25.30 11.67
C GLU A 75 -10.00 -25.36 11.31
N LEU A 76 -9.18 -24.63 12.07
CA LEU A 76 -7.73 -24.66 11.90
C LEU A 76 -7.19 -26.06 12.26
N TYR A 77 -7.75 -26.70 13.29
CA TYR A 77 -7.41 -28.08 13.66
C TYR A 77 -7.84 -29.10 12.59
N LYS A 78 -9.03 -28.95 12.00
CA LYS A 78 -9.47 -29.80 10.87
C LYS A 78 -8.60 -29.63 9.62
N LEU A 79 -8.10 -28.43 9.38
CA LEU A 79 -7.19 -28.16 8.25
C LEU A 79 -5.85 -28.87 8.43
N ARG A 80 -5.31 -28.86 9.66
CA ARG A 80 -4.07 -29.57 10.03
C ARG A 80 -4.19 -31.07 9.80
N ILE A 81 -5.33 -31.66 10.18
CA ILE A 81 -5.61 -33.08 9.98
C ILE A 81 -5.68 -33.45 8.49
N ARG A 82 -6.14 -32.54 7.63
CA ARG A 82 -6.28 -32.81 6.19
C ARG A 82 -5.01 -32.55 5.37
N ARG A 83 -4.12 -31.65 5.81
CA ARG A 83 -2.95 -31.18 5.06
C ARG A 83 -1.76 -30.96 6.02
N ASP A 84 -1.02 -32.03 6.26
CA ASP A 84 0.16 -32.04 7.14
C ASP A 84 1.22 -31.01 6.69
N ASP A 85 1.41 -30.82 5.38
CA ASP A 85 2.36 -29.85 4.80
C ASP A 85 2.10 -28.38 5.18
N LEU A 86 0.87 -28.01 5.55
CA LEU A 86 0.50 -26.62 5.87
C LEU A 86 0.64 -26.31 7.37
N ASP A 87 0.69 -27.33 8.23
CA ASP A 87 0.82 -27.18 9.68
C ASP A 87 2.05 -26.35 10.08
N PRO A 88 3.28 -26.64 9.59
CA PRO A 88 4.47 -25.88 9.96
C PRO A 88 4.37 -24.41 9.51
N PHE A 89 3.81 -24.15 8.32
CA PHE A 89 3.63 -22.78 7.83
C PHE A 89 2.65 -22.01 8.69
N ILE A 90 1.46 -22.56 8.98
CA ILE A 90 0.44 -21.91 9.81
C ILE A 90 0.99 -21.66 11.23
N ARG A 91 1.75 -22.60 11.78
CA ARG A 91 2.34 -22.48 13.11
C ARG A 91 3.40 -21.38 13.18
N THR A 92 4.26 -21.26 12.15
CA THR A 92 5.22 -20.14 12.03
C THR A 92 4.49 -18.81 11.91
N LEU A 93 3.40 -18.79 11.14
CA LEU A 93 2.60 -17.59 10.91
C LEU A 93 1.92 -17.10 12.20
N LEU A 94 1.33 -18.02 12.98
CA LEU A 94 0.76 -17.75 14.30
C LEU A 94 1.81 -17.31 15.34
N ARG A 95 3.06 -17.79 15.19
CA ARG A 95 4.17 -17.43 16.09
C ARG A 95 4.70 -16.03 15.81
N LEU A 96 4.84 -15.67 14.54
CA LEU A 96 5.32 -14.35 14.10
C LEU A 96 4.27 -13.26 14.31
N TYR A 97 3.02 -13.56 13.96
CA TYR A 97 1.94 -12.58 13.98
C TYR A 97 0.91 -12.98 15.05
N ASN A 98 1.03 -12.35 16.23
CA ASN A 98 0.03 -12.47 17.28
C ASN A 98 -1.19 -11.57 16.99
N GLY A 99 -2.39 -12.00 17.37
CA GLY A 99 -3.61 -11.21 17.14
C GLY A 99 -4.15 -11.21 15.70
N VAL A 100 -3.66 -12.11 14.84
CA VAL A 100 -4.14 -12.23 13.44
C VAL A 100 -5.61 -12.64 13.29
N PHE A 101 -6.27 -13.08 14.37
CA PHE A 101 -7.70 -13.43 14.37
C PHE A 101 -8.62 -12.22 14.64
N THR A 102 -8.09 -11.17 15.25
CA THR A 102 -8.87 -10.02 15.71
C THR A 102 -8.79 -8.82 14.77
N GLU A 103 -7.66 -8.64 14.07
CA GLU A 103 -7.43 -7.51 13.18
C GLU A 103 -6.52 -7.87 12.01
N PHE A 104 -6.50 -7.01 10.97
CA PHE A 104 -5.57 -7.13 9.87
C PHE A 104 -4.15 -6.79 10.33
N ARG A 105 -3.24 -7.76 10.24
CA ARG A 105 -1.83 -7.57 10.59
C ARG A 105 -0.97 -7.42 9.34
N PRO A 106 -0.08 -6.43 9.30
CA PRO A 106 0.92 -6.33 8.25
C PRO A 106 1.88 -7.52 8.38
N ILE A 107 2.18 -8.15 7.25
CA ILE A 107 3.09 -9.27 7.11
C ILE A 107 4.19 -8.90 6.13
N ASP A 108 5.38 -9.39 6.43
CA ASP A 108 6.54 -9.31 5.57
C ASP A 108 6.78 -10.69 4.95
N GLU A 109 6.62 -10.76 3.63
CA GLU A 109 6.77 -12.01 2.87
C GLU A 109 8.24 -12.49 2.92
N GLY A 110 9.21 -11.58 3.12
CA GLY A 110 10.63 -11.86 3.26
C GLY A 110 11.00 -12.46 4.62
N GLU A 111 10.47 -11.91 5.71
CA GLU A 111 10.60 -12.51 7.04
C GLU A 111 9.95 -13.89 7.08
N LEU A 112 8.73 -14.03 6.54
CA LEU A 112 8.07 -15.33 6.45
C LEU A 112 8.91 -16.35 5.70
N ALA A 113 9.51 -15.96 4.57
CA ALA A 113 10.42 -16.81 3.80
C ALA A 113 11.65 -17.23 4.63
N ALA A 114 12.28 -16.28 5.33
CA ALA A 114 13.45 -16.55 6.17
C ALA A 114 13.15 -17.50 7.35
N TRP A 115 12.00 -17.33 8.00
CA TRP A 115 11.60 -18.16 9.15
C TRP A 115 11.06 -19.54 8.75
N SER A 116 10.36 -19.64 7.63
CA SER A 116 9.81 -20.89 7.13
C SER A 116 10.81 -21.71 6.30
N GLY A 117 11.92 -21.11 5.86
CA GLY A 117 12.90 -21.73 4.99
C GLY A 117 12.41 -21.87 3.54
N TYR A 118 11.29 -21.24 3.18
CA TYR A 118 10.74 -21.24 1.83
C TYR A 118 11.18 -19.98 1.06
N THR A 119 11.06 -20.03 -0.28
CA THR A 119 11.21 -18.82 -1.10
C THR A 119 10.00 -17.90 -0.96
N VAL A 120 10.18 -16.60 -1.19
CA VAL A 120 9.09 -15.59 -1.17
C VAL A 120 7.94 -15.97 -2.11
N ASP A 121 8.27 -16.55 -3.26
CA ASP A 121 7.27 -17.03 -4.22
C ASP A 121 6.43 -18.18 -3.66
N ARG A 122 7.07 -19.13 -2.97
CA ARG A 122 6.37 -20.23 -2.32
C ARG A 122 5.49 -19.78 -1.16
N VAL A 123 5.95 -18.80 -0.37
CA VAL A 123 5.13 -18.15 0.68
C VAL A 123 3.88 -17.52 0.08
N ARG A 124 4.00 -16.84 -1.07
CA ARG A 124 2.87 -16.28 -1.82
C ARG A 124 1.88 -17.34 -2.29
N GLU A 125 2.36 -18.45 -2.81
CA GLU A 125 1.49 -19.57 -3.20
C GLU A 125 0.72 -20.13 -2.00
N LEU A 126 1.41 -20.34 -0.87
CA LEU A 126 0.79 -20.85 0.36
C LEU A 126 -0.26 -19.89 0.91
N LEU A 127 0.03 -18.57 0.92
CA LEU A 127 -0.94 -17.54 1.30
C LEU A 127 -2.16 -17.53 0.39
N LYS A 128 -1.96 -17.66 -0.93
CA LYS A 128 -3.07 -17.78 -1.90
C LYS A 128 -3.91 -19.03 -1.66
N LEU A 129 -3.28 -20.18 -1.38
CA LEU A 129 -3.99 -21.41 -1.05
C LEU A 129 -4.84 -21.26 0.21
N LEU A 130 -4.28 -20.69 1.28
CA LEU A 130 -5.02 -20.41 2.51
C LEU A 130 -6.18 -19.43 2.27
N TRP A 131 -5.99 -18.45 1.39
CA TRP A 131 -7.06 -17.54 1.00
C TRP A 131 -8.18 -18.23 0.20
N GLN A 132 -7.83 -19.09 -0.75
CA GLN A 132 -8.80 -19.90 -1.52
C GLN A 132 -9.58 -20.86 -0.62
N LEU A 133 -8.92 -21.43 0.38
CA LEU A 133 -9.54 -22.27 1.41
C LEU A 133 -10.39 -21.47 2.41
N ARG A 134 -10.48 -20.14 2.25
CA ARG A 134 -11.15 -19.19 3.16
C ARG A 134 -10.64 -19.23 4.59
N VAL A 135 -9.40 -19.70 4.79
CA VAL A 135 -8.72 -19.77 6.09
C VAL A 135 -8.28 -18.38 6.54
N ILE A 136 -7.68 -17.63 5.61
CA ILE A 136 -7.25 -16.26 5.81
C ILE A 136 -7.92 -15.34 4.80
N ARG A 137 -8.11 -14.08 5.17
CA ARG A 137 -8.17 -12.96 4.24
C ARG A 137 -6.76 -12.49 3.98
N TYR A 138 -6.29 -12.60 2.75
CA TYR A 138 -5.00 -12.07 2.31
C TYR A 138 -5.25 -10.83 1.43
N ILE A 139 -4.70 -9.70 1.85
CA ILE A 139 -4.62 -8.47 1.05
C ILE A 139 -3.18 -8.42 0.54
N PRO A 140 -2.95 -8.63 -0.76
CA PRO A 140 -1.61 -8.64 -1.31
C PRO A 140 -0.93 -7.29 -1.12
N LEU A 141 0.41 -7.33 -1.07
CA LEU A 141 1.26 -6.15 -1.11
C LEU A 141 0.87 -5.30 -2.33
N ASN A 142 0.22 -4.16 -2.08
CA ASN A 142 -0.10 -3.23 -3.16
C ASN A 142 1.12 -2.33 -3.36
N ARG A 143 1.94 -2.64 -4.37
CA ARG A 143 3.12 -1.83 -4.77
C ARG A 143 2.74 -0.53 -5.48
N SER A 144 1.47 -0.19 -5.52
CA SER A 144 1.02 1.05 -6.16
C SER A 144 1.13 2.18 -5.14
N PRO A 145 1.93 3.23 -5.39
CA PRO A 145 1.94 4.40 -4.53
C PRO A 145 0.52 4.96 -4.45
N ILE A 146 0.09 5.33 -3.26
CA ILE A 146 -1.21 5.95 -3.06
C ILE A 146 -0.96 7.42 -2.81
N LEU A 147 -1.61 8.27 -3.60
CA LEU A 147 -1.64 9.70 -3.38
C LEU A 147 -2.93 10.01 -2.63
N TYR A 148 -2.77 10.40 -1.37
CA TYR A 148 -3.85 10.86 -0.52
C TYR A 148 -3.96 12.38 -0.64
N LEU A 149 -5.14 12.90 -0.92
CA LEU A 149 -5.41 14.33 -0.89
C LEU A 149 -5.89 14.70 0.51
N ASN A 150 -5.12 15.51 1.22
CA ASN A 150 -5.52 15.95 2.55
C ASN A 150 -6.63 17.01 2.48
N GLU A 151 -6.61 17.83 1.42
CA GLU A 151 -7.60 18.88 1.16
C GLU A 151 -8.28 18.67 -0.19
N GLU A 152 -9.42 19.32 -0.39
CA GLU A 152 -10.09 19.39 -1.69
C GLU A 152 -9.16 19.97 -2.76
N ARG A 153 -9.40 19.61 -4.03
CA ARG A 153 -8.62 20.16 -5.13
C ARG A 153 -8.81 21.67 -5.22
N LEU A 154 -7.81 22.42 -4.73
CA LEU A 154 -7.78 23.86 -4.81
C LEU A 154 -7.46 24.34 -6.23
N PRO A 155 -8.07 25.45 -6.69
CA PRO A 155 -7.70 26.09 -7.94
C PRO A 155 -6.28 26.66 -7.86
N ARG A 156 -5.60 26.79 -9.01
CA ARG A 156 -4.22 27.30 -9.14
C ARG A 156 -3.94 28.62 -8.39
N ALA A 157 -4.97 29.44 -8.23
CA ALA A 157 -4.91 30.74 -7.58
C ALA A 157 -4.82 30.65 -6.05
N ASP A 158 -5.44 29.61 -5.48
CA ASP A 158 -5.53 29.39 -4.03
C ASP A 158 -4.36 28.54 -3.49
N LEU A 159 -3.61 27.91 -4.40
CA LEU A 159 -2.45 27.10 -4.03
C LEU A 159 -1.30 28.01 -3.55
N TYR A 160 -1.18 28.15 -2.24
CA TYR A 160 -0.15 28.92 -1.56
C TYR A 160 1.01 28.00 -1.16
N ILE A 161 2.12 28.09 -1.88
CA ILE A 161 3.34 27.38 -1.50
C ILE A 161 4.17 28.37 -0.69
N ALA A 162 4.40 28.07 0.59
CA ALA A 162 5.21 28.94 1.43
C ALA A 162 6.59 29.15 0.76
N PRO A 163 7.06 30.41 0.59
CA PRO A 163 8.32 30.69 -0.09
C PRO A 163 9.53 30.09 0.64
N GLU A 164 9.39 29.78 1.93
CA GLU A 164 10.39 29.10 2.75
C GLU A 164 10.66 27.66 2.31
N THR A 165 9.67 26.98 1.71
CA THR A 165 9.82 25.60 1.24
C THR A 165 10.73 25.49 -0.01
N TYR A 166 10.92 26.58 -0.75
CA TYR A 166 11.81 26.60 -1.93
C TYR A 166 13.31 26.63 -1.58
N ARG A 167 13.68 26.84 -0.31
CA ARG A 167 15.02 27.29 0.08
C ARG A 167 15.90 26.23 0.74
N ARG A 168 15.70 24.94 0.45
CA ARG A 168 16.53 23.86 1.01
C ARG A 168 17.01 22.86 -0.04
#